data_AF-A0A2X1PHU8-F1
#
_entry.id   AF-A0A2X1PHU8-F1
#
_cell.length_a   1.000
_cell.length_b   1.000
_cell.length_c   1.000
_cell.angle_alpha   90.00
_cell.angle_beta   90.00
_cell.angle_gamma   90.00
#
_symmetry.space_group_name_H-M   'P 1'
#
loop_
_entity.id
_entity.type
_entity.pdbx_description
1 polymer ?
#
loop_
_entity_poly.entity_id
_entity_poly.type
_entity_poly.pdbx_seq_one_letter_code
_entity_poly.pdbx_strand_id
1 'polypeptide(L)'
;MNLILCCTPLQVLIARKIIELHPNEQFFGVMFGGVWDKKRTLYASKLAEVCSDSVNIDTGKDLKGFDSLKLMRQLKNKITHKGFDKVFLANLNSLWLQTYLSHISFKELYTFDDGSDNIFPHPNLLREPDTFKYKLIKAFIGDKYSVNKLFNKIKKHYTVYPNYKNIVSNIEAISLWDNKVDCDIDGEVSFFIGQPLLNTKEENISLIKKIKRSDSF
;
A
#
# COMPACT_ATOMS: atom_id res chain seq x y z
N MET A 1 -18.83 -8.67 -5.40
CA MET A 1 -17.64 -8.87 -4.53
C MET A 1 -16.60 -7.82 -4.87
N ASN A 2 -15.90 -7.32 -3.86
CA ASN A 2 -14.88 -6.29 -3.97
C ASN A 2 -13.47 -6.87 -3.87
N LEU A 3 -12.48 -6.13 -4.36
CA LEU A 3 -11.05 -6.48 -4.27
C LEU A 3 -10.31 -5.43 -3.44
N ILE A 4 -9.51 -5.87 -2.48
CA ILE A 4 -8.59 -4.97 -1.76
C ILE A 4 -7.15 -5.47 -1.85
N LEU A 5 -6.27 -4.60 -2.35
CA LEU A 5 -4.87 -4.91 -2.64
C LEU A 5 -3.96 -4.21 -1.63
N CYS A 6 -3.16 -4.99 -0.91
CA CYS A 6 -2.24 -4.49 0.12
C CYS A 6 -0.80 -4.95 -0.15
N CYS A 7 0.16 -4.08 0.12
CA CYS A 7 1.59 -4.29 -0.02
C CYS A 7 2.35 -4.02 1.30
N THR A 8 1.72 -3.33 2.26
CA THR A 8 2.35 -2.92 3.51
C THR A 8 1.43 -3.14 4.72
N PRO A 9 2.00 -3.26 5.93
CA PRO A 9 1.21 -3.29 7.16
C PRO A 9 0.23 -2.12 7.34
N LEU A 10 0.63 -0.90 7.01
CA LEU A 10 -0.24 0.28 7.11
C LEU A 10 -1.46 0.14 6.19
N GLN A 11 -1.22 -0.30 4.94
CA GLN A 11 -2.29 -0.56 3.98
C GLN A 11 -3.30 -1.59 4.51
N VAL A 12 -2.84 -2.64 5.19
CA VAL A 12 -3.75 -3.63 5.83
C VAL A 12 -4.58 -2.99 6.93
N LEU A 13 -4.01 -2.11 7.77
CA LEU A 13 -4.77 -1.43 8.81
C LEU A 13 -5.87 -0.53 8.23
N ILE A 14 -5.55 0.21 7.17
CA ILE A 14 -6.52 1.05 6.46
C ILE A 14 -7.58 0.18 5.77
N ALA A 15 -7.16 -0.91 5.12
CA ALA A 15 -8.05 -1.86 4.47
C ALA A 15 -9.10 -2.44 5.43
N ARG A 16 -8.69 -2.80 6.65
CA ARG A 16 -9.62 -3.29 7.68
C ARG A 16 -10.69 -2.25 8.01
N LYS A 17 -10.30 -0.98 8.16
CA LYS A 17 -11.25 0.12 8.38
C LYS A 17 -12.17 0.35 7.19
N ILE A 18 -11.66 0.26 5.96
CA ILE A 18 -12.51 0.32 4.75
C ILE A 18 -13.55 -0.80 4.80
N ILE A 19 -13.14 -2.04 5.07
CA ILE A 19 -14.07 -3.18 5.13
C ILE A 19 -15.13 -3.00 6.23
N GLU A 20 -14.74 -2.49 7.40
CA GLU A 20 -15.66 -2.16 8.49
C GLU A 20 -16.76 -1.16 8.07
N LEU A 21 -16.44 -0.20 7.18
CA LEU A 21 -17.40 0.77 6.63
C LEU A 21 -18.37 0.16 5.61
N HIS A 22 -18.10 -1.06 5.15
CA HIS A 22 -18.89 -1.78 4.14
C HIS A 22 -19.39 -3.14 4.66
N PRO A 23 -20.16 -3.20 5.77
CA PRO A 23 -20.48 -4.45 6.48
C PRO A 23 -21.32 -5.44 5.66
N ASN A 24 -22.02 -4.96 4.63
CA ASN A 24 -22.86 -5.78 3.74
C ASN A 24 -22.15 -6.16 2.43
N GLU A 25 -20.87 -5.81 2.27
CA GLU A 25 -20.10 -6.09 1.06
C GLU A 25 -19.02 -7.15 1.34
N GLN A 26 -18.85 -8.09 0.42
CA GLN A 26 -17.80 -9.10 0.51
C GLN A 26 -16.51 -8.62 -0.14
N PHE A 27 -15.37 -8.94 0.49
CA PHE A 27 -14.04 -8.56 0.02
C PHE A 27 -13.16 -9.77 -0.23
N PHE A 28 -12.45 -9.74 -1.36
CA PHE A 28 -11.32 -10.61 -1.66
C PHE A 28 -10.02 -9.84 -1.38
N GLY A 29 -9.21 -10.37 -0.46
CA GLY A 29 -7.95 -9.75 -0.05
C GLY A 29 -6.75 -10.27 -0.84
N VAL A 30 -5.87 -9.37 -1.26
CA VAL A 30 -4.58 -9.76 -1.85
C VAL A 30 -3.46 -9.05 -1.12
N MET A 31 -2.58 -9.83 -0.49
CA MET A 31 -1.36 -9.30 0.14
C MET A 31 -0.14 -9.61 -0.73
N PHE A 32 0.52 -8.56 -1.21
CA PHE A 32 1.79 -8.66 -1.94
C PHE A 32 2.98 -8.60 -0.98
N GLY A 33 4.04 -9.34 -1.30
CA GLY A 33 5.28 -9.28 -0.53
C GLY A 33 6.50 -9.78 -1.28
N GLY A 34 7.58 -8.99 -1.26
CA GLY A 34 8.89 -9.45 -1.74
C GLY A 34 9.67 -10.23 -0.69
N VAL A 35 9.35 -10.06 0.60
CA VAL A 35 9.94 -10.80 1.71
C VAL A 35 8.84 -11.14 2.71
N TRP A 36 8.73 -12.42 3.06
CA TRP A 36 7.76 -12.93 4.02
C TRP A 36 8.43 -13.17 5.38
N ASP A 37 8.43 -12.14 6.23
CA ASP A 37 8.86 -12.20 7.61
C ASP A 37 7.67 -12.33 8.58
N LYS A 38 7.93 -12.48 9.88
CA LYS A 38 6.88 -12.57 10.91
C LYS A 38 5.90 -11.39 10.86
N LYS A 39 6.40 -10.18 10.57
CA LYS A 39 5.57 -8.97 10.48
C LYS A 39 4.63 -9.09 9.29
N ARG A 40 5.12 -9.38 8.09
CA ARG A 40 4.30 -9.46 6.89
C ARG A 40 3.29 -10.60 6.98
N THR A 41 3.68 -11.76 7.50
CA THR A 41 2.78 -12.89 7.73
C THR A 41 1.66 -12.53 8.71
N LEU A 42 1.98 -11.81 9.80
CA LEU A 42 0.97 -11.31 10.73
C LEU A 42 -0.06 -10.40 10.04
N TYR A 43 0.41 -9.44 9.22
CA TYR A 43 -0.51 -8.53 8.54
C TYR A 43 -1.28 -9.21 7.40
N ALA A 44 -0.73 -10.24 6.76
CA ALA A 44 -1.50 -11.08 5.84
C ALA A 44 -2.65 -11.82 6.56
N SER A 45 -2.39 -12.39 7.75
CA SER A 45 -3.44 -13.01 8.59
C SER A 45 -4.53 -12.01 8.95
N LYS A 46 -4.15 -10.81 9.41
CA LYS A 46 -5.11 -9.74 9.74
C LYS A 46 -5.99 -9.31 8.57
N LEU A 47 -5.45 -9.36 7.34
CA LEU A 47 -6.25 -9.10 6.14
C LEU A 47 -7.21 -10.26 5.85
N ALA A 48 -6.74 -11.50 5.98
CA ALA A 48 -7.54 -12.70 5.77
C ALA A 48 -8.72 -12.78 6.75
N GLU A 49 -8.50 -12.39 8.02
CA GLU A 49 -9.52 -12.37 9.08
C GLU A 49 -10.77 -11.52 8.75
N VAL A 50 -10.61 -10.48 7.93
CA VAL A 50 -11.70 -9.55 7.58
C VAL A 50 -12.22 -9.73 6.14
N CYS A 51 -11.56 -10.56 5.33
CA CYS A 51 -11.97 -10.84 3.95
C CYS A 51 -12.76 -12.14 3.87
N SER A 52 -13.64 -12.27 2.87
CA SER A 52 -14.36 -13.52 2.61
C SER A 52 -13.42 -14.62 2.08
N ASP A 53 -12.40 -14.22 1.33
CA ASP A 53 -11.29 -15.07 0.90
C ASP A 53 -10.05 -14.18 0.67
N SER A 54 -8.85 -14.75 0.74
CA SER A 54 -7.63 -13.99 0.51
C SER A 54 -6.47 -14.83 -0.03
N VAL A 55 -5.57 -14.18 -0.76
CA VAL A 55 -4.37 -14.81 -1.30
C VAL A 55 -3.12 -13.98 -1.05
N ASN A 56 -2.00 -14.69 -0.85
CA ASN A 56 -0.69 -14.11 -0.69
C ASN A 56 0.11 -14.24 -1.99
N ILE A 57 0.63 -13.11 -2.46
CA ILE A 57 1.39 -13.04 -3.72
C ILE A 57 2.82 -12.64 -3.41
N ASP A 58 3.71 -13.61 -3.54
CA ASP A 58 5.15 -13.35 -3.55
C ASP A 58 5.53 -12.57 -4.81
N THR A 59 6.18 -11.42 -4.62
CA THR A 59 6.72 -10.55 -5.68
C THR A 59 8.24 -10.71 -5.86
N GLY A 60 8.87 -11.57 -5.06
CA GLY A 60 10.30 -11.83 -5.03
C GLY A 60 11.10 -10.67 -4.44
N LYS A 61 12.12 -10.99 -3.65
CA LYS A 61 13.10 -10.01 -3.18
C LYS A 61 14.15 -9.81 -4.27
N ASP A 62 14.53 -8.56 -4.55
CA ASP A 62 15.73 -8.23 -5.33
C ASP A 62 15.82 -8.87 -6.74
N LEU A 63 14.70 -9.33 -7.31
CA LEU A 63 14.68 -10.00 -8.61
C LEU A 63 14.99 -9.00 -9.74
N LYS A 64 16.08 -9.26 -10.49
CA LYS A 64 16.49 -8.47 -11.66
C LYS A 64 16.14 -9.22 -12.95
N GLY A 65 15.69 -8.48 -13.97
CA GLY A 65 15.59 -9.01 -15.33
C GLY A 65 14.48 -10.04 -15.53
N PHE A 66 14.82 -11.24 -15.98
CA PHE A 66 13.86 -12.26 -16.43
C PHE A 66 13.05 -12.91 -15.29
N ASP A 67 13.57 -12.95 -14.07
CA ASP A 67 12.88 -13.59 -12.94
C ASP A 67 11.64 -12.81 -12.50
N SER A 68 11.70 -11.48 -12.52
CA SER A 68 10.54 -10.64 -12.24
C SER A 68 9.47 -10.77 -13.34
N LEU A 69 9.86 -10.92 -14.60
CA LEU A 69 8.96 -11.20 -15.72
C LEU A 69 8.28 -12.57 -15.59
N LYS A 70 9.02 -13.60 -15.19
CA LYS A 70 8.47 -14.95 -14.95
C LYS A 70 7.45 -14.91 -13.82
N LEU A 71 7.74 -14.20 -12.74
CA LEU A 71 6.85 -14.06 -11.59
C LEU A 71 5.60 -13.24 -11.93
N MET A 72 5.74 -12.16 -12.73
CA MET A 72 4.59 -11.43 -13.28
C MET A 72 3.73 -12.32 -14.20
N ARG A 73 4.34 -13.24 -14.95
CA ARG A 73 3.57 -14.23 -15.74
C ARG A 73 2.85 -15.24 -14.83
N GLN A 74 3.51 -15.68 -13.76
CA GLN A 74 2.92 -16.59 -12.77
C GLN A 74 1.79 -15.93 -11.99
N LEU A 75 1.80 -14.60 -11.83
CA LEU A 75 0.72 -13.83 -11.20
C LEU A 75 -0.63 -14.17 -11.82
N LYS A 76 -0.69 -14.27 -13.15
CA LYS A 76 -1.92 -14.63 -13.89
C LYS A 76 -2.54 -15.93 -13.42
N ASN A 77 -1.72 -16.92 -13.05
CA ASN A 77 -2.20 -18.22 -12.59
C ASN A 77 -2.70 -18.18 -11.14
N LYS A 78 -2.29 -17.17 -10.36
CA LYS A 78 -2.76 -16.94 -8.99
C LYS A 78 -4.04 -16.10 -8.91
N ILE A 79 -4.46 -15.50 -10.03
CA ILE A 79 -5.70 -14.74 -10.11
C ILE A 79 -6.86 -15.73 -10.25
N THR A 80 -7.54 -16.00 -9.13
CA THR A 80 -8.68 -16.91 -9.06
C THR A 80 -9.99 -16.23 -9.48
N HIS A 81 -10.18 -14.96 -9.11
CA HIS A 81 -11.35 -14.18 -9.45
C HIS A 81 -11.05 -13.16 -10.55
N LYS A 82 -11.91 -13.14 -11.59
CA LYS A 82 -11.69 -12.30 -12.77
C LYS A 82 -12.52 -11.02 -12.82
N GLY A 83 -13.51 -10.86 -11.94
CA GLY A 83 -14.44 -9.73 -11.98
C GLY A 83 -14.82 -9.24 -10.59
N PHE A 84 -14.81 -7.91 -10.41
CA PHE A 84 -15.10 -7.24 -9.15
C PHE A 84 -16.05 -6.05 -9.35
N ASP A 85 -16.80 -5.69 -8.32
CA ASP A 85 -17.61 -4.47 -8.35
C ASP A 85 -16.69 -3.27 -8.09
N LYS A 86 -15.96 -3.30 -6.98
CA LYS A 86 -15.02 -2.25 -6.57
C LYS A 86 -13.63 -2.81 -6.35
N VAL A 87 -12.62 -2.00 -6.66
CA VAL A 87 -11.22 -2.26 -6.38
C VAL A 87 -10.67 -1.16 -5.48
N PHE A 88 -9.93 -1.55 -4.44
CA PHE A 88 -9.28 -0.66 -3.49
C PHE A 88 -7.76 -0.91 -3.52
N LEU A 89 -6.95 0.14 -3.75
CA LEU A 89 -5.48 0.05 -3.67
C LEU A 89 -4.81 1.35 -3.21
N ALA A 90 -3.61 1.23 -2.62
CA ALA A 90 -2.88 2.40 -2.13
C ALA A 90 -1.98 3.10 -3.16
N ASN A 91 -1.27 2.31 -3.99
CA ASN A 91 -0.16 2.81 -4.80
C ASN A 91 -0.37 2.57 -6.29
N LEU A 92 -0.60 3.64 -7.06
CA LEU A 92 -0.84 3.56 -8.50
C LEU A 92 0.42 3.21 -9.31
N ASN A 93 1.62 3.48 -8.77
CA ASN A 93 2.90 3.28 -9.45
C ASN A 93 3.40 1.83 -9.36
N SER A 94 2.77 0.99 -8.54
CA SER A 94 3.18 -0.41 -8.38
C SER A 94 2.87 -1.21 -9.65
N LEU A 95 3.92 -1.64 -10.35
CA LEU A 95 3.79 -2.49 -11.54
C LEU A 95 3.07 -3.82 -11.22
N TRP A 96 3.25 -4.36 -10.01
CA TRP A 96 2.54 -5.57 -9.57
C TRP A 96 1.03 -5.35 -9.49
N LEU A 97 0.62 -4.20 -8.95
CA LEU A 97 -0.79 -3.84 -8.87
C LEU A 97 -1.35 -3.58 -10.27
N GLN A 98 -0.66 -2.80 -11.11
CA GLN A 98 -1.08 -2.55 -12.50
C GLN A 98 -1.24 -3.86 -13.28
N THR A 99 -0.28 -4.79 -13.16
CA THR A 99 -0.35 -6.11 -13.78
C THR A 99 -1.56 -6.90 -13.30
N TYR A 100 -1.82 -6.92 -11.99
CA TYR A 100 -2.98 -7.58 -11.42
C TYR A 100 -4.28 -7.00 -12.01
N LEU A 101 -4.42 -5.68 -11.99
CA LEU A 101 -5.60 -4.97 -12.51
C LEU A 101 -5.82 -5.21 -14.00
N SER A 102 -4.76 -5.35 -14.79
CA SER A 102 -4.83 -5.61 -16.23
C SER A 102 -5.40 -6.98 -16.58
N HIS A 103 -5.43 -7.91 -15.62
CA HIS A 103 -5.90 -9.28 -15.77
C HIS A 103 -7.27 -9.55 -15.14
N ILE A 104 -7.92 -8.52 -14.61
CA ILE A 104 -9.28 -8.58 -14.05
C ILE A 104 -10.18 -7.53 -14.70
N SER A 105 -11.48 -7.62 -14.46
CA SER A 105 -12.45 -6.56 -14.72
C SER A 105 -12.94 -5.96 -13.40
N PHE A 106 -13.21 -4.66 -13.40
CA PHE A 106 -13.84 -3.97 -12.27
C PHE A 106 -14.68 -2.79 -12.74
N LYS A 107 -15.72 -2.44 -11.97
CA LYS A 107 -16.61 -1.30 -12.30
C LYS A 107 -16.07 0.00 -11.74
N GLU A 108 -15.59 -0.02 -10.50
CA GLU A 108 -15.20 1.18 -9.77
C GLU A 108 -13.82 1.06 -9.13
N LEU A 109 -13.07 2.16 -9.14
CA LEU A 109 -11.74 2.25 -8.54
C LEU A 109 -11.76 3.21 -7.36
N TYR A 110 -11.31 2.71 -6.23
CA TYR A 110 -11.11 3.43 -4.99
C TYR A 110 -9.64 3.33 -4.61
N THR A 111 -9.12 4.37 -3.97
CA THR A 111 -7.74 4.37 -3.47
C THR A 111 -7.69 4.70 -1.99
N PHE A 112 -6.56 4.44 -1.35
CA PHE A 112 -6.35 4.80 0.05
C PHE A 112 -4.88 5.16 0.32
N ASP A 113 -4.57 5.69 1.50
CA ASP A 113 -3.21 6.14 1.81
C ASP A 113 -2.19 4.98 1.81
N ASP A 114 -1.06 5.17 1.11
CA ASP A 114 0.16 4.33 1.26
C ASP A 114 1.10 4.91 2.35
N GLY A 115 0.86 6.17 2.72
CA GLY A 115 1.69 6.99 3.58
C GLY A 115 1.34 8.45 3.33
N SER A 116 2.31 9.34 3.56
CA SER A 116 2.11 10.78 3.46
C SER A 116 2.20 11.35 2.04
N ASP A 117 2.57 10.55 1.05
CA ASP A 117 2.81 11.04 -0.32
C ASP A 117 1.57 11.68 -0.97
N ASN A 118 0.36 11.21 -0.61
CA ASN A 118 -0.88 11.78 -1.15
C ASN A 118 -1.17 13.20 -0.66
N ILE A 119 -0.59 13.61 0.47
CA ILE A 119 -0.74 14.95 1.07
C ILE A 119 0.50 15.83 0.88
N PHE A 120 1.64 15.24 0.52
CA PHE A 120 2.86 15.93 0.14
C PHE A 120 3.24 15.57 -1.31
N PRO A 121 2.52 16.13 -2.30
CA PRO A 121 2.76 15.78 -3.70
C PRO A 121 4.17 16.14 -4.12
N HIS A 122 4.89 15.16 -4.65
CA HIS A 122 6.20 15.34 -5.26
C HIS A 122 6.13 15.06 -6.78
N PRO A 123 7.09 15.56 -7.58
CA PRO A 123 7.02 15.50 -9.05
C PRO A 123 6.89 14.09 -9.65
N ASN A 124 7.27 13.06 -8.89
CA ASN A 124 7.26 11.67 -9.34
C ASN A 124 6.02 10.87 -8.89
N LEU A 125 5.11 11.49 -8.12
CA LEU A 125 3.97 10.78 -7.52
C LEU A 125 3.03 10.15 -8.55
N LEU A 126 2.85 10.79 -9.70
CA LEU A 126 1.99 10.31 -10.79
C LEU A 126 2.78 10.00 -12.08
N ARG A 127 4.08 9.68 -11.94
CA ARG A 127 4.97 9.50 -13.09
C ARG A 127 5.45 8.06 -13.21
N GLU A 128 5.29 7.51 -14.41
CA GLU A 128 5.90 6.23 -14.77
C GLU A 128 7.33 6.41 -15.29
N PRO A 129 8.22 5.42 -15.12
CA PRO A 129 9.54 5.43 -15.74
C PRO A 129 9.45 5.53 -17.27
N ASP A 130 9.99 6.60 -17.85
CA ASP A 130 10.02 6.77 -19.31
C ASP A 130 11.28 6.11 -19.91
N THR A 131 11.39 4.79 -19.74
CA THR A 131 12.50 4.01 -20.30
C THR A 131 11.99 2.99 -21.30
N PHE A 132 12.76 2.72 -22.35
CA PHE A 132 12.43 1.69 -23.34
C PHE A 132 12.23 0.32 -22.69
N LYS A 133 13.06 -0.02 -21.70
CA LYS A 133 12.94 -1.24 -20.91
C LYS A 133 11.60 -1.33 -20.19
N TYR A 134 11.14 -0.26 -19.54
CA TYR A 134 9.85 -0.23 -18.86
C TYR A 134 8.69 -0.43 -19.83
N LYS A 135 8.72 0.25 -20.99
CA LYS A 135 7.71 0.09 -22.05
C LYS A 135 7.65 -1.34 -22.58
N LEU A 136 8.80 -1.98 -22.82
CA LEU A 136 8.87 -3.39 -23.22
C LEU A 136 8.29 -4.34 -22.17
N ILE A 137 8.59 -4.11 -20.88
CA ILE A 137 8.03 -4.92 -19.79
C ILE A 137 6.51 -4.81 -19.77
N LYS A 138 5.96 -3.59 -19.85
CA LYS A 138 4.50 -3.36 -19.88
C LYS A 138 3.83 -4.04 -21.07
N ALA A 139 4.45 -3.95 -22.25
CA ALA A 139 3.94 -4.61 -23.45
C ALA A 139 3.93 -6.14 -23.29
N PHE A 140 5.01 -6.72 -22.76
CA PHE A 140 5.14 -8.16 -22.58
C PHE A 140 4.14 -8.73 -21.56
N ILE A 141 3.91 -8.03 -20.46
CA ILE A 141 2.95 -8.47 -19.43
C ILE A 141 1.49 -8.15 -19.80
N GLY A 142 1.27 -7.47 -20.93
CA GLY A 142 -0.07 -7.07 -21.37
C GLY A 142 -0.71 -6.05 -20.43
N ASP A 143 0.09 -5.13 -19.87
CA ASP A 143 -0.42 -4.11 -18.97
C ASP A 143 -1.30 -3.11 -19.72
N LYS A 144 -2.57 -3.04 -19.31
CA LYS A 144 -3.60 -2.16 -19.88
C LYS A 144 -3.62 -0.80 -19.19
N TYR A 145 -3.09 -0.72 -17.97
CA TYR A 145 -3.19 0.45 -17.13
C TYR A 145 -1.88 1.24 -17.09
N SER A 146 -2.04 2.55 -17.00
CA SER A 146 -0.96 3.46 -16.60
C SER A 146 -1.42 4.24 -15.38
N VAL A 147 -0.46 4.83 -14.65
CA VAL A 147 -0.75 5.67 -13.48
C VAL A 147 -1.81 6.71 -13.80
N ASN A 148 -1.66 7.46 -14.90
CA ASN A 148 -2.63 8.48 -15.32
C ASN A 148 -4.01 7.89 -15.65
N LYS A 149 -4.06 6.72 -16.31
CA LYS A 149 -5.34 6.04 -16.61
C LYS A 149 -6.05 5.61 -15.33
N LEU A 150 -5.31 5.11 -14.34
CA LEU A 150 -5.88 4.73 -13.05
C LEU A 150 -6.30 5.96 -12.26
N PHE A 151 -5.47 7.00 -12.21
CA PHE A 151 -5.75 8.24 -11.51
C PHE A 151 -7.07 8.87 -11.98
N ASN A 152 -7.28 8.96 -13.29
CA ASN A 152 -8.52 9.48 -13.87
C ASN A 152 -9.76 8.58 -13.65
N LYS A 153 -9.57 7.35 -13.18
CA LYS A 153 -10.66 6.41 -12.84
C LYS A 153 -11.00 6.43 -11.34
N ILE A 154 -10.22 7.11 -10.51
CA ILE A 154 -10.46 7.14 -9.07
C ILE A 154 -11.80 7.81 -8.80
N LYS A 155 -12.71 7.04 -8.19
CA LYS A 155 -14.02 7.51 -7.77
C LYS A 155 -13.93 8.23 -6.43
N LYS A 156 -13.12 7.72 -5.51
CA LYS A 156 -12.93 8.25 -4.15
C LYS A 156 -11.61 7.74 -3.56
N HIS A 157 -11.04 8.54 -2.68
CA HIS A 157 -9.82 8.21 -1.94
C HIS A 157 -10.08 8.20 -0.43
N TYR A 158 -9.71 7.12 0.26
CA TYR A 158 -9.79 7.05 1.72
C TYR A 158 -8.50 7.54 2.35
N THR A 159 -8.59 8.50 3.26
CA THR A 159 -7.40 9.13 3.85
C THR A 159 -7.42 9.10 5.37
N VAL A 160 -6.25 8.87 5.96
CA VAL A 160 -5.99 9.02 7.41
C VAL A 160 -5.57 10.45 7.76
N TYR A 161 -5.50 11.33 6.77
CA TYR A 161 -5.05 12.73 6.88
C TYR A 161 -6.15 13.71 6.43
N PRO A 162 -7.34 13.72 7.06
CA PRO A 162 -8.50 14.45 6.55
C PRO A 162 -8.33 15.97 6.52
N ASN A 163 -7.39 16.50 7.30
CA ASN A 163 -7.14 17.94 7.43
C ASN A 163 -6.07 18.45 6.46
N TYR A 164 -5.54 17.61 5.59
CA TYR A 164 -4.52 17.98 4.61
C TYR A 164 -5.09 17.93 3.19
N LYS A 165 -4.60 18.83 2.33
CA LYS A 165 -4.95 18.81 0.91
C LYS A 165 -4.38 17.54 0.28
N ASN A 166 -5.26 16.70 -0.25
CA ASN A 166 -4.90 15.46 -0.95
C ASN A 166 -4.83 15.70 -2.48
N ILE A 167 -4.05 14.88 -3.19
CA ILE A 167 -4.00 14.88 -4.66
C ILE A 167 -5.32 14.46 -5.31
N VAL A 168 -6.12 13.63 -4.62
CA VAL A 168 -7.50 13.30 -5.02
C VAL A 168 -8.45 14.23 -4.28
N SER A 169 -9.37 14.87 -4.99
CA SER A 169 -10.31 15.83 -4.39
C SER A 169 -11.45 15.16 -3.61
N ASN A 170 -11.99 14.05 -4.12
CA ASN A 170 -13.07 13.31 -3.44
C ASN A 170 -12.49 12.36 -2.38
N ILE A 171 -12.36 12.87 -1.16
CA ILE A 171 -11.79 12.12 -0.02
C ILE A 171 -12.85 11.64 0.96
N GLU A 172 -12.57 10.52 1.63
CA GLU A 172 -13.31 10.03 2.79
C GLU A 172 -12.35 9.76 3.94
N ALA A 173 -12.64 10.32 5.11
CA ALA A 173 -11.78 10.21 6.27
C ALA A 173 -11.87 8.81 6.91
N ILE A 174 -10.72 8.25 7.29
CA ILE A 174 -10.62 7.03 8.09
C ILE A 174 -9.80 7.32 9.35
N SER A 175 -10.34 6.92 10.51
CA SER A 175 -9.55 6.87 11.74
C SER A 175 -9.01 5.46 11.97
N LEU A 176 -7.69 5.36 12.12
CA LEU A 176 -7.03 4.10 12.51
C LEU A 176 -7.08 3.84 14.02
N TRP A 177 -7.35 4.90 14.80
CA TRP A 177 -7.30 4.89 16.25
C TRP A 177 -8.60 5.44 16.81
N ASP A 178 -9.04 4.88 17.93
CA ASP A 178 -10.03 5.52 18.75
C ASP A 178 -9.28 6.55 19.60
N ASN A 179 -9.59 7.85 19.45
CA ASN A 179 -8.92 8.93 20.19
C ASN A 179 -9.32 8.97 21.67
N LYS A 180 -9.48 7.81 22.31
CA LYS A 180 -9.79 7.69 23.73
C LYS A 180 -8.50 7.88 24.51
N VAL A 181 -8.54 8.81 25.45
CA VAL A 181 -7.49 9.01 26.45
C VAL A 181 -7.87 8.15 27.65
N ASP A 182 -7.08 7.10 27.91
CA ASP A 182 -7.36 6.15 29.00
C ASP A 182 -6.94 6.71 30.37
N CYS A 183 -5.89 7.53 30.42
CA CYS A 183 -5.46 8.24 31.62
C CYS A 183 -4.58 9.44 31.28
N ASP A 184 -4.56 10.42 32.18
CA ASP A 184 -3.55 11.46 32.19
C ASP A 184 -2.28 10.90 32.84
N ILE A 185 -1.14 11.16 32.20
CA ILE A 185 0.18 10.83 32.75
C ILE A 185 0.66 12.05 33.52
N ASP A 186 1.04 11.87 34.79
CA ASP A 186 1.68 12.93 35.57
C ASP A 186 3.16 13.06 35.16
N GLY A 187 3.58 14.27 34.81
CA GLY A 187 4.93 14.58 34.32
C GLY A 187 5.11 14.55 32.79
N GLU A 188 6.32 14.90 32.34
CA GLU A 188 6.68 14.94 30.92
C GLU A 188 7.32 13.61 30.49
N VAL A 189 6.78 13.01 29.42
CA VAL A 189 7.35 11.81 28.81
C VAL A 189 7.68 12.09 27.34
N SER A 190 8.97 11.99 27.02
CA SER A 190 9.48 12.22 25.66
C SER A 190 9.72 10.89 24.94
N PHE A 191 9.07 10.73 23.78
CA PHE A 191 9.25 9.56 22.92
C PHE A 191 10.04 9.93 21.67
N PHE A 192 11.10 9.16 21.40
CA PHE A 192 11.83 9.25 20.15
C PHE A 192 11.41 8.12 19.21
N ILE A 193 10.84 8.48 18.05
CA ILE A 193 10.48 7.51 17.01
C ILE A 193 11.69 7.31 16.10
N GLY A 194 12.49 6.28 16.39
CA GLY A 194 13.66 5.94 15.59
C GLY A 194 13.31 5.52 14.16
N GLN A 195 14.08 6.01 13.19
CA GLN A 195 13.93 5.68 11.77
C GLN A 195 15.27 5.22 11.17
N PRO A 196 15.26 4.24 10.24
CA PRO A 196 16.46 3.85 9.50
C PRO A 196 16.73 4.86 8.37
N LEU A 197 17.33 5.99 8.71
CA LEU A 197 17.66 7.07 7.78
C LEU A 197 18.92 6.78 6.95
N LEU A 198 19.86 6.03 7.51
CA LEU A 198 21.16 5.71 6.91
C LEU A 198 21.21 4.27 6.42
N ASN A 199 22.20 3.96 5.58
CA ASN A 199 22.27 2.68 4.87
C ASN A 199 22.61 1.51 5.78
N THR A 200 23.36 1.75 6.86
CA THR A 200 23.76 0.70 7.80
C THR A 200 23.10 0.86 9.17
N LYS A 201 22.95 -0.28 9.87
CA LYS A 201 22.40 -0.30 11.22
C LYS A 201 23.30 0.49 12.18
N GLU A 202 24.61 0.37 12.02
CA GLU A 202 25.63 0.99 12.85
C GLU A 202 25.59 2.51 12.72
N GLU A 203 25.46 3.03 11.50
CA GLU A 203 25.30 4.46 11.24
C GLU A 203 24.03 5.01 11.87
N ASN A 204 22.90 4.31 11.72
CA ASN A 204 21.64 4.70 12.35
C ASN A 204 21.73 4.72 13.88
N ILE A 205 22.35 3.69 14.48
CA ILE A 205 22.57 3.65 15.93
C ILE A 205 23.46 4.81 16.38
N SER A 206 24.51 5.13 15.61
CA SER A 206 25.41 6.25 15.91
C SER A 206 24.69 7.59 15.85
N LEU A 207 23.86 7.81 14.82
CA LEU A 207 23.04 9.02 14.68
C LEU A 207 22.07 9.17 15.87
N ILE A 208 21.34 8.12 16.22
CA ILE A 208 20.38 8.15 17.34
C ILE A 208 21.10 8.44 18.65
N LYS A 209 22.30 7.85 18.88
CA LYS A 209 23.11 8.14 20.07
C LYS A 209 23.58 9.59 20.13
N LYS A 210 23.86 10.23 18.99
CA LYS A 210 24.22 11.65 18.93
C LYS A 210 23.03 12.54 19.27
N ILE A 211 21.86 12.28 18.68
CA ILE A 211 20.63 13.03 18.94
C ILE A 211 20.25 12.94 20.42
N LYS A 212 20.28 11.73 21.00
CA LYS A 212 20.00 11.53 22.43
C LYS A 212 20.95 12.29 23.36
N ARG A 213 22.19 12.58 22.92
CA ARG A 213 23.17 13.35 23.70
C ARG A 213 23.05 14.86 23.52
N SER A 214 22.49 15.33 22.41
CA SER A 214 22.23 16.76 22.21
C SER A 214 20.98 17.25 22.94
N ASP A 215 20.10 16.34 23.36
CA ASP A 215 18.85 16.64 24.07
C ASP A 215 19.01 16.71 25.60
N SER A 216 20.23 16.80 26.15
CA SER A 216 20.43 17.26 27.52
C SER A 216 20.35 18.79 27.56
N PHE A 217 19.13 19.30 27.43
CA PHE A 217 18.74 20.66 27.81
C PHE A 217 18.10 20.63 29.21
#